data_AF-A0A6I4T2X7-F1
#
_entry.id   AF-A0A6I4T2X7-F1
#
_cell.length_a   1.000
_cell.length_b   1.000
_cell.length_c   1.000
_cell.angle_alpha   90.00
_cell.angle_beta   90.00
_cell.angle_gamma   90.00
#
_symmetry.space_group_name_H-M   'P 1'
#
loop_
_entity.id
_entity.type
_entity.pdbx_description
1 polymer ?
#
loop_
_entity_poly.entity_id
_entity_poly.type
_entity_poly.pdbx_seq_one_letter_code
_entity_poly.pdbx_strand_id
1 'polypeptide(L)'
;MPCSRRFLRKARIASADVKDGPRANTETAIARGVFGVPTLAIGEDLFWGFDTLDMVRDYLADPKLFQTAETQRLGALDYGGARRAQS
;
A
#
# COMPACT_ATOMS: atom_id res chain seq x y z
N MET A 1 -37.01 -23.43 9.10
CA MET A 1 -36.71 -22.50 7.99
C MET A 1 -35.41 -21.73 8.28
N PRO A 2 -34.22 -22.18 7.84
CA PRO A 2 -32.93 -21.55 8.17
C PRO A 2 -32.45 -20.49 7.14
N CYS A 3 -33.30 -20.07 6.20
CA CYS A 3 -32.90 -19.24 5.04
C CYS A 3 -32.77 -17.72 5.32
N SER A 4 -33.33 -17.19 6.42
CA SER A 4 -33.41 -15.73 6.64
C SER A 4 -32.08 -15.07 6.98
N ARG A 5 -31.17 -15.75 7.70
CA ARG A 5 -29.92 -15.15 8.21
C ARG A 5 -28.91 -14.81 7.13
N ARG A 6 -28.88 -15.57 6.03
CA ARG A 6 -27.90 -15.38 4.94
C ARG A 6 -28.26 -14.21 4.03
N PHE A 7 -29.55 -13.97 3.77
CA PHE A 7 -30.02 -12.83 2.98
C PHE A 7 -29.82 -11.51 3.73
N LEU A 8 -30.06 -11.48 5.04
CA LEU A 8 -29.85 -10.30 5.88
C LEU A 8 -28.38 -9.83 5.90
N ARG A 9 -27.39 -10.75 5.88
CA ARG A 9 -25.96 -10.39 5.79
C ARG A 9 -25.60 -9.77 4.44
N LYS A 10 -26.12 -10.30 3.33
CA LYS A 10 -25.85 -9.74 2.00
C LYS A 10 -26.41 -8.32 1.88
N ALA A 11 -27.64 -8.10 2.34
CA ALA A 11 -28.26 -6.78 2.36
C ALA A 11 -27.46 -5.77 3.20
N ARG A 12 -26.96 -6.19 4.37
CA ARG A 12 -26.07 -5.37 5.21
C ARG A 12 -24.74 -5.02 4.55
N ILE A 13 -24.05 -5.97 3.90
CA ILE A 13 -22.77 -5.67 3.23
C ILE A 13 -22.99 -4.74 2.01
N ALA A 14 -24.19 -4.79 1.42
CA ALA A 14 -24.54 -3.96 0.28
C ALA A 14 -24.94 -2.51 0.65
N SER A 15 -25.30 -2.24 1.91
CA SER A 15 -25.82 -0.94 2.32
C SER A 15 -24.74 0.15 2.27
N ALA A 16 -25.17 1.39 1.99
CA ALA A 16 -24.26 2.51 1.80
C ALA A 16 -23.42 2.79 3.05
N ASP A 17 -24.06 2.82 4.22
CA ASP A 17 -23.42 3.03 5.52
C ASP A 17 -22.26 2.05 5.80
N VAL A 18 -22.38 0.80 5.33
CA VAL A 18 -21.32 -0.22 5.48
C VAL A 18 -20.21 -0.06 4.44
N LYS A 19 -20.52 0.47 3.25
CA LYS A 19 -19.56 0.67 2.15
C LYS A 19 -18.80 1.99 2.21
N ASP A 20 -19.36 3.01 2.87
CA ASP A 20 -18.77 4.34 2.92
C ASP A 20 -17.44 4.34 3.67
N GLY A 21 -17.32 3.58 4.76
CA GLY A 21 -16.06 3.42 5.49
C GLY A 21 -14.90 2.87 4.64
N PRO A 22 -15.04 1.67 4.04
CA PRO A 22 -14.04 1.12 3.13
C PRO A 22 -13.71 2.04 1.94
N ARG A 23 -14.70 2.77 1.39
CA ARG A 23 -14.47 3.75 0.33
C ARG A 23 -13.59 4.90 0.81
N ALA A 24 -13.93 5.54 1.94
CA ALA A 24 -13.15 6.62 2.52
C ALA A 24 -11.72 6.17 2.89
N ASN A 25 -11.56 4.94 3.38
CA ASN A 25 -10.24 4.34 3.64
C ASN A 25 -9.43 4.19 2.36
N THR A 26 -10.07 3.76 1.27
CA THR A 26 -9.42 3.61 -0.05
C THR A 26 -8.99 4.98 -0.60
N GLU A 27 -9.86 5.98 -0.52
CA GLU A 27 -9.55 7.36 -0.92
C GLU A 27 -8.37 7.92 -0.12
N THR A 28 -8.36 7.68 1.19
CA THR A 28 -7.25 8.08 2.08
C THR A 28 -5.94 7.38 1.71
N ALA A 29 -5.99 6.08 1.41
CA ALA A 29 -4.82 5.32 1.00
C ALA A 29 -4.24 5.84 -0.33
N ILE A 30 -5.10 6.08 -1.32
CA ILE A 30 -4.72 6.66 -2.62
C ILE A 30 -4.10 8.06 -2.42
N ALA A 31 -4.72 8.91 -1.60
CA ALA A 31 -4.20 10.24 -1.32
C ALA A 31 -2.82 10.23 -0.65
N ARG A 32 -2.49 9.15 0.08
CA ARG A 32 -1.16 8.91 0.66
C ARG A 32 -0.15 8.30 -0.31
N GLY A 33 -0.52 8.00 -1.56
CA GLY A 33 0.36 7.37 -2.55
C GLY A 33 0.40 5.84 -2.50
N VAL A 34 -0.49 5.19 -1.74
CA VAL A 34 -0.60 3.73 -1.73
C VAL A 34 -1.14 3.25 -3.07
N PHE A 35 -0.41 2.37 -3.75
CA PHE A 35 -0.78 1.85 -5.08
C PHE A 35 -1.19 0.37 -5.08
N GLY A 36 -0.90 -0.38 -4.00
CA GLY A 36 -1.11 -1.82 -3.96
C GLY A 36 -1.18 -2.37 -2.54
N VAL A 37 -1.35 -3.68 -2.44
CA VAL A 37 -1.39 -4.41 -1.16
C VAL A 37 -0.42 -5.60 -1.16
N PRO A 38 0.14 -5.98 0.00
CA PRO A 38 0.11 -5.25 1.27
C PRO A 38 1.03 -4.02 1.21
N THR A 39 0.60 -2.90 1.77
CA THR A 39 1.43 -1.70 1.98
C THR A 39 1.40 -1.33 3.45
N LEU A 40 2.57 -1.11 4.04
CA LEU A 40 2.73 -0.55 5.37
C LEU A 40 3.14 0.92 5.26
N ALA A 41 2.37 1.81 5.85
CA ALA A 41 2.68 3.24 5.93
C ALA A 41 3.22 3.59 7.33
N ILE A 42 4.44 4.11 7.40
CA ILE A 42 5.08 4.54 8.65
C ILE A 42 5.47 6.01 8.50
N GLY A 43 4.72 6.91 9.13
CA GLY A 43 4.84 8.34 8.85
C GLY A 43 4.46 8.64 7.39
N GLU A 44 5.38 9.25 6.66
CA GLU A 44 5.24 9.52 5.22
C GLU A 44 5.87 8.42 4.35
N ASP A 45 6.62 7.48 4.95
CA ASP A 45 7.30 6.41 4.22
C ASP A 45 6.36 5.23 3.96
N LEU A 46 6.42 4.68 2.74
CA LEU A 46 5.59 3.56 2.29
C LEU A 46 6.45 2.35 1.93
N PHE A 47 6.10 1.20 2.51
CA PHE A 47 6.72 -0.09 2.26
C PHE A 47 5.71 -1.02 1.60
N TRP A 48 5.92 -1.35 0.33
CA TRP A 48 5.01 -2.22 -0.44
C TRP A 48 5.59 -3.61 -0.62
N GLY A 49 4.80 -4.63 -0.27
CA GLY A 49 5.17 -6.04 -0.37
C GLY A 49 5.48 -6.67 0.99
N PHE A 50 5.16 -7.97 1.13
CA PHE A 50 5.43 -8.72 2.36
C PHE A 50 6.94 -8.95 2.59
N ASP A 51 7.70 -8.99 1.51
CA ASP A 51 9.16 -9.07 1.47
C ASP A 51 9.86 -7.83 2.06
N THR A 52 9.15 -6.73 2.29
CA THR A 52 9.72 -5.51 2.89
C THR A 52 9.77 -5.54 4.42
N LEU A 53 9.22 -6.56 5.09
CA LEU A 53 9.10 -6.57 6.55
C LEU A 53 10.45 -6.53 7.29
N ASP A 54 11.49 -7.17 6.76
CA ASP A 54 12.83 -7.09 7.34
C ASP A 54 13.39 -5.66 7.22
N MET A 55 13.16 -5.01 6.08
CA MET A 55 13.56 -3.61 5.85
C MET A 55 12.78 -2.64 6.74
N VAL A 56 11.50 -2.91 6.99
CA VAL A 56 10.68 -2.16 7.96
C VAL A 56 11.26 -2.24 9.36
N ARG A 57 11.68 -3.43 9.80
CA ARG A 57 12.31 -3.61 11.12
C ARG A 57 13.59 -2.77 11.23
N ASP A 58 14.42 -2.79 10.20
CA ASP A 58 15.68 -2.04 10.19
C ASP A 58 15.42 -0.52 10.16
N TYR A 59 14.43 -0.07 9.38
CA TYR A 59 13.97 1.32 9.38
C TYR A 59 13.42 1.79 10.73
N LEU A 60 12.69 0.94 11.45
CA LEU A 60 12.21 1.28 12.79
C LEU A 60 13.35 1.39 13.82
N ALA A 61 14.44 0.64 13.62
CA ALA A 61 15.64 0.74 14.44
C ALA A 61 16.47 1.99 14.11
N ASP A 62 16.53 2.37 12.83
CA ASP A 62 17.16 3.62 12.36
C ASP A 62 16.27 4.33 11.32
N PRO A 63 15.42 5.29 11.75
CA PRO A 63 14.53 6.02 10.84
C PRO A 63 15.25 6.89 9.79
N LYS A 64 16.58 7.06 9.92
CA LYS A 64 17.40 7.83 8.96
C LYS A 64 18.08 6.94 7.93
N LEU A 65 17.82 5.63 7.93
CA LEU A 65 18.43 4.65 7.03
C LEU A 65 18.39 5.07 5.54
N PHE A 66 17.28 5.66 5.09
CA PHE A 66 17.12 6.12 3.70
C PHE A 66 17.56 7.57 3.45
N GLN A 67 17.96 8.29 4.51
CA GLN A 67 18.40 9.69 4.43
C GLN A 67 19.93 9.82 4.31
N THR A 68 20.66 8.69 4.25
CA THR A 68 22.11 8.72 4.06
C THR A 68 22.48 9.20 2.65
N ALA A 69 23.67 9.81 2.52
CA ALA A 69 24.15 10.30 1.22
C ALA A 69 24.28 9.19 0.17
N GLU A 70 24.53 7.95 0.59
CA GLU A 70 24.64 6.80 -0.31
C GLU A 70 23.28 6.37 -0.85
N THR A 71 22.27 6.23 0.01
CA THR A 71 20.90 5.90 -0.41
C THR A 71 20.31 6.98 -1.31
N GLN A 72 20.54 8.26 -0.99
CA GLN A 72 20.10 9.37 -1.84
C GLN A 72 20.74 9.33 -3.23
N ARG A 73 22.02 8.96 -3.31
CA ARG A 73 22.71 8.80 -4.60
C ARG A 73 22.09 7.69 -5.44
N LEU A 74 21.68 6.57 -4.83
CA LEU A 74 21.01 5.47 -5.53
C LEU A 74 19.67 5.90 -6.16
N GLY A 75 18.91 6.77 -5.48
CA GLY A 75 17.65 7.30 -6.00
C GLY A 75 17.80 8.21 -7.23
N ALA A 76 19.00 8.75 -7.47
CA ALA A 76 19.31 9.59 -8.64
C ALA A 76 19.81 8.78 -9.85
N LEU A 77 19.99 7.47 -9.71
CA LEU A 77 20.40 6.61 -10.82
C LEU A 77 19.22 6.42 -11.79
N ASP A 78 19.52 6.42 -13.09
CA ASP A 78 18.53 6.05 -14.10
C ASP A 78 18.10 4.59 -13.91
N TYR A 79 16.79 4.36 -13.84
CA TYR A 79 16.20 3.03 -13.71
C TYR A 79 15.35 2.67 -14.94
N GLY A 80 15.46 1.42 -15.38
CA GLY A 80 14.74 0.87 -16.53
C GLY A 80 15.51 1.00 -17.85
N GLY A 81 15.90 -0.13 -18.44
CA GLY A 81 16.43 -0.15 -19.80
C GLY A 81 15.31 0.10 -20.82
N ALA A 82 15.52 1.02 -21.77
CA ALA A 82 14.59 1.21 -22.88
C ALA A 82 14.44 -0.11 -23.64
N ARG A 83 13.20 -0.57 -23.86
CA ARG A 83 12.96 -1.72 -24.74
C ARG A 83 13.40 -1.36 -26.15
N ARG A 84 14.33 -2.15 -26.72
CA ARG A 84 14.67 -2.03 -28.15
C ARG A 84 13.40 -2.24 -28.97
N ALA A 85 13.03 -1.26 -29.78
CA ALA A 85 12.04 -1.42 -30.83
C ALA A 85 12.58 -2.48 -31.80
N GLN A 86 11.86 -3.59 -31.94
CA GLN A 86 12.17 -4.61 -32.95
C GLN A 86 11.69 -4.07 -34.31
N SER A 87 12.58 -4.04 -35.29
CA SER A 87 12.30 -3.74 -36.70
C SER A 87 11.87 -4.99 -37.45
#